data_AF-A0A2E9ZJZ0-F1
#
_entry.id   AF-A0A2E9ZJZ0-F1
#
_cell.length_a   1.000
_cell.length_b   1.000
_cell.length_c   1.000
_cell.angle_alpha   90.00
_cell.angle_beta   90.00
_cell.angle_gamma   90.00
#
_symmetry.space_group_name_H-M   'P 1'
#
loop_
_entity.id
_entity.type
_entity.pdbx_description
1 polymer ?
#
loop_
_entity_poly.entity_id
_entity_poly.type
_entity_poly.pdbx_seq_one_letter_code
_entity_poly.pdbx_strand_id
1 'polypeptide(L)'
;MTPKIASRLLFGFWLVALIIAIWHTFFEQKIVGALIGISSAFTMYYLLRNPQLLMAKTFDEFGDLYDESRDKKYLWGYPGYQAVMLAAVLYIFLV
;
A
#
# COMPACT_ATOMS: atom_id res chain seq x y z
N MET A 1 -8.36 -5.82 19.33
CA MET A 1 -7.11 -6.12 18.62
C MET A 1 -6.00 -5.26 19.20
N THR A 2 -4.79 -5.76 19.47
CA THR A 2 -3.70 -4.91 19.95
C THR A 2 -2.89 -4.34 18.78
N PRO A 3 -2.32 -3.12 18.88
CA PRO A 3 -1.56 -2.50 17.77
C PRO A 3 -0.38 -3.34 17.29
N LYS A 4 0.21 -4.15 18.19
CA LYS A 4 1.30 -5.08 17.85
C LYS A 4 0.85 -6.22 16.91
N ILE A 5 -0.39 -6.70 17.07
CA ILE A 5 -0.96 -7.73 16.19
C ILE A 5 -1.37 -7.11 14.85
N ALA A 6 -1.98 -5.92 14.88
CA ALA A 6 -2.34 -5.18 13.67
C ALA A 6 -1.11 -4.90 12.79
N SER A 7 -0.01 -4.43 13.39
CA SER A 7 1.25 -4.20 12.66
C SER A 7 1.81 -5.49 12.04
N ARG A 8 1.78 -6.62 12.74
CA ARG A 8 2.23 -7.91 12.18
C ARG A 8 1.37 -8.40 11.02
N LEU A 9 0.05 -8.25 11.11
CA LEU A 9 -0.85 -8.60 10.02
C LEU A 9 -0.63 -7.69 8.81
N LEU A 10 -0.54 -6.39 9.03
CA LEU A 10 -0.25 -5.41 7.98
C LEU A 10 1.08 -5.66 7.30
N PHE A 11 2.10 -6.09 8.04
CA PHE A 11 3.37 -6.49 7.47
C PHE A 11 3.22 -7.70 6.54
N GLY A 12 2.41 -8.70 6.93
CA GLY A 12 2.06 -9.81 6.06
C GLY A 12 1.36 -9.37 4.78
N PHE A 13 0.33 -8.53 4.88
CA PHE A 13 -0.39 -7.98 3.72
C PHE A 13 0.50 -7.13 2.83
N TRP A 14 1.42 -6.36 3.42
CA TRP A 14 2.40 -5.57 2.70
C TRP A 14 3.33 -6.45 1.86
N LEU A 15 3.85 -7.55 2.43
CA LEU A 15 4.66 -8.52 1.70
C LEU A 15 3.89 -9.19 0.56
N VAL A 16 2.64 -9.59 0.80
CA VAL A 16 1.78 -10.17 -0.25
C VAL A 16 1.55 -9.17 -1.39
N ALA A 17 1.27 -7.90 -1.07
CA ALA A 17 1.09 -6.86 -2.07
C ALA A 17 2.35 -6.65 -2.92
N LEU A 18 3.54 -6.69 -2.30
CA LEU A 18 4.82 -6.62 -3.02
C LEU A 18 5.03 -7.81 -3.95
N ILE A 19 4.70 -9.03 -3.50
CA ILE A 19 4.80 -10.23 -4.33
C ILE A 19 3.88 -10.12 -5.55
N ILE A 20 2.63 -9.68 -5.36
CA ILE A 20 1.66 -9.46 -6.45
C ILE A 20 2.19 -8.40 -7.42
N ALA A 21 2.73 -7.30 -6.91
CA ALA A 21 3.32 -6.24 -7.73
C ALA A 21 4.47 -6.78 -8.60
N ILE A 22 5.40 -7.53 -8.01
CA ILE A 22 6.54 -8.12 -8.72
C ILE A 22 6.06 -9.15 -9.74
N TRP A 23 5.15 -10.05 -9.34
CA TRP A 23 4.62 -11.11 -10.20
C TRP A 23 3.96 -10.54 -11.47
N HIS A 24 3.07 -9.57 -11.32
CA HIS A 24 2.37 -8.98 -12.46
C HIS A 24 3.22 -7.98 -13.25
N THR A 25 4.27 -7.41 -12.66
CA THR A 25 5.21 -6.55 -13.41
C THR A 25 6.17 -7.38 -14.26
N PHE A 26 6.78 -8.42 -13.69
CA PHE A 26 7.90 -9.11 -14.33
C PHE A 26 7.54 -10.44 -15.02
N PHE A 27 6.49 -11.13 -14.59
CA PHE A 27 6.16 -12.47 -15.11
C PHE A 27 4.87 -12.46 -15.94
N GLU A 28 3.76 -12.00 -15.36
CA GLU A 28 2.49 -11.96 -16.09
C GLU A 28 2.31 -10.71 -16.97
N GLN A 29 3.10 -9.66 -16.72
CA GLN A 29 3.06 -8.41 -17.47
C GLN A 29 1.64 -7.82 -17.60
N LYS A 30 0.83 -7.95 -16.56
CA LYS A 30 -0.53 -7.41 -16.51
C LYS A 30 -0.52 -6.06 -15.82
N ILE A 31 -0.73 -5.00 -16.59
CA ILE A 31 -0.76 -3.62 -16.10
C ILE A 31 -1.68 -3.50 -14.88
N VAL A 32 -2.94 -3.94 -14.98
CA VAL A 32 -3.91 -3.82 -13.89
C VAL A 32 -3.43 -4.52 -12.61
N GLY A 33 -2.87 -5.73 -12.72
CA GLY A 33 -2.34 -6.47 -11.58
C GLY A 33 -1.14 -5.79 -10.93
N ALA A 34 -0.23 -5.25 -11.75
CA ALA A 34 0.94 -4.51 -11.28
C ALA A 34 0.54 -3.23 -10.53
N LEU A 35 -0.37 -2.43 -11.12
CA LEU A 35 -0.86 -1.19 -10.51
C LEU A 35 -1.57 -1.45 -9.17
N ILE A 36 -2.41 -2.48 -9.10
CA ILE A 36 -3.09 -2.89 -7.87
C ILE A 36 -2.07 -3.32 -6.81
N GLY A 37 -1.08 -4.14 -7.19
CA GLY A 37 -0.03 -4.60 -6.29
C GLY A 37 0.77 -3.44 -5.70
N ILE A 38 1.24 -2.51 -6.55
CA ILE A 38 2.01 -1.33 -6.13
C ILE A 38 1.17 -0.44 -5.22
N SER A 39 -0.05 -0.09 -5.63
CA SER A 39 -0.96 0.75 -4.82
C SER A 39 -1.26 0.13 -3.46
N SER A 40 -1.49 -1.18 -3.44
CA SER A 40 -1.72 -1.94 -2.21
C SER A 40 -0.48 -1.96 -1.32
N ALA A 41 0.72 -2.11 -1.88
CA ALA A 41 1.96 -2.07 -1.11
C ALA A 41 2.20 -0.71 -0.45
N PHE A 42 1.98 0.40 -1.16
CA PHE A 42 2.10 1.73 -0.56
C PHE A 42 1.03 2.00 0.51
N THR A 43 -0.21 1.57 0.27
CA THR A 43 -1.31 1.71 1.23
C THR A 43 -1.05 0.89 2.50
N MET A 44 -0.64 -0.37 2.35
CA MET A 44 -0.32 -1.23 3.50
C MET A 44 0.91 -0.73 4.26
N TYR A 45 1.88 -0.10 3.59
CA TYR A 45 3.00 0.56 4.26
C TYR A 45 2.56 1.74 5.12
N TYR A 46 1.63 2.56 4.62
CA TYR A 46 1.04 3.65 5.38
C TYR A 46 0.27 3.13 6.61
N LEU A 47 -0.56 2.09 6.43
CA LEU A 47 -1.28 1.46 7.54
C LEU A 47 -0.32 0.83 8.55
N LEU A 48 0.79 0.24 8.10
CA LEU A 48 1.80 -0.37 8.98
C LEU A 48 2.41 0.66 9.93
N ARG A 49 2.57 1.90 9.46
CA ARG A 49 3.03 3.04 10.27
C ARG A 49 1.95 3.63 11.17
N ASN A 50 0.68 3.41 10.84
CA ASN A 50 -0.48 3.93 11.56
C ASN A 50 -1.49 2.80 11.91
N PRO A 51 -1.07 1.75 12.65
CA PRO A 51 -1.90 0.56 12.86
C PRO A 51 -3.17 0.85 13.68
N GLN A 52 -3.22 1.99 14.38
CA GLN A 52 -4.38 2.50 15.10
C GLN A 52 -5.60 2.74 14.22
N LEU A 53 -5.41 3.04 12.93
CA LEU A 53 -6.50 3.19 11.97
C LEU A 53 -7.33 1.92 11.82
N LEU A 54 -6.73 0.74 12.00
CA LEU A 54 -7.44 -0.54 11.97
C LEU A 54 -8.15 -0.89 13.27
N MET A 55 -7.99 -0.06 14.30
CA MET A 55 -8.60 -0.26 15.61
C MET A 55 -9.81 0.65 15.84
N ALA A 56 -10.08 1.58 14.91
CA ALA A 56 -11.25 2.43 14.93
C ALA A 56 -12.53 1.58 14.88
N LYS A 57 -13.49 1.89 15.76
CA LYS A 57 -14.77 1.18 15.84
C LYS A 57 -15.86 1.85 15.01
N THR A 58 -15.71 3.15 14.76
CA THR A 58 -16.65 3.96 13.98
C THR A 58 -15.91 4.75 12.90
N PHE A 59 -16.67 5.22 11.91
CA PHE A 59 -16.12 6.10 10.88
C PHE A 59 -15.67 7.46 11.42
N ASP A 60 -16.33 7.98 12.45
CA ASP A 60 -15.92 9.22 13.11
C ASP A 60 -14.56 9.05 13.81
N GLU A 61 -14.39 7.97 14.59
CA GLU A 61 -13.12 7.63 15.24
C GLU A 61 -12.01 7.37 14.21
N PHE A 62 -12.34 6.77 13.08
CA PHE A 62 -11.40 6.61 11.97
C PHE A 62 -10.98 7.95 11.37
N GLY A 63 -11.92 8.89 11.22
CA GLY A 63 -11.66 10.25 10.74
C GLY A 63 -10.67 11.00 11.62
N ASP A 64 -10.91 10.99 12.94
CA ASP A 64 -10.01 11.61 13.92
C ASP A 64 -8.60 11.00 13.87
N LEU A 65 -8.52 9.66 13.89
CA LEU A 65 -7.24 8.95 13.80
C LEU A 65 -6.55 9.16 12.44
N TYR A 66 -7.32 9.32 11.37
CA TYR A 66 -6.79 9.65 10.04
C TYR A 66 -6.25 11.06 10.02
N ASP A 67 -6.90 12.01 10.68
CA ASP A 67 -6.42 13.39 10.77
C ASP A 67 -5.11 13.49 11.54
N GLU A 68 -4.95 12.73 12.62
CA GLU A 68 -3.72 12.65 13.40
C GLU A 68 -2.63 11.75 12.79
N SER A 69 -2.97 10.93 11.79
CA SER A 69 -2.05 9.96 11.21
C SER A 69 -0.86 10.63 10.51
N ARG A 70 0.29 9.94 10.56
CA ARG A 70 1.54 10.39 9.94
C ARG A 70 1.68 9.82 8.54
N ASP A 71 2.48 10.50 7.71
CA ASP A 71 2.91 9.98 6.41
C ASP A 71 1.81 9.72 5.36
N LYS A 72 0.68 10.45 5.42
CA LYS A 72 -0.43 10.42 4.43
C LYS A 72 0.04 10.59 2.99
N LYS A 73 1.21 11.21 2.78
CA LYS A 73 1.88 11.32 1.48
C LYS A 73 2.05 9.98 0.76
N TYR A 74 2.19 8.85 1.47
CA TYR A 74 2.34 7.55 0.81
C TYR A 74 1.06 7.04 0.13
N LEU A 75 -0.12 7.59 0.45
CA LEU A 75 -1.35 7.22 -0.22
C LEU A 75 -1.37 7.73 -1.67
N TRP A 76 -1.05 9.02 -1.87
CA TRP A 76 -1.16 9.67 -3.19
C TRP A 76 -0.11 10.75 -3.47
N GLY A 77 0.50 11.35 -2.44
CA GLY A 77 1.36 12.53 -2.54
C GLY A 77 2.86 12.25 -2.64
N TYR A 78 3.30 11.00 -2.65
CA TYR A 78 4.72 10.63 -2.67
C TYR A 78 5.19 10.48 -4.13
N PRO A 79 6.11 11.32 -4.62
CA PRO A 79 6.57 11.23 -6.01
C PRO A 79 7.16 9.86 -6.38
N GLY A 80 7.77 9.17 -5.41
CA GLY A 80 8.28 7.82 -5.62
C GLY A 80 7.20 6.79 -5.95
N TYR A 81 5.97 6.96 -5.46
CA TYR A 81 4.85 6.10 -5.85
C TYR A 81 4.53 6.27 -7.34
N GLN A 82 4.43 7.52 -7.81
CA GLN A 82 4.18 7.83 -9.22
C GLN A 82 5.31 7.32 -10.12
N ALA A 83 6.57 7.48 -9.69
CA ALA A 83 7.73 6.99 -10.41
C ALA A 83 7.76 5.46 -10.52
N VAL A 84 7.43 4.73 -9.45
CA VAL A 84 7.37 3.26 -9.45
C VAL A 84 6.24 2.76 -10.35
N MET A 85 5.07 3.40 -10.28
CA MET A 85 3.93 3.09 -11.15
C MET A 85 4.29 3.30 -12.63
N LEU A 86 4.88 4.45 -12.96
CA LEU A 86 5.31 4.75 -14.33
C LEU A 86 6.38 3.75 -14.81
N ALA A 87 7.37 3.43 -13.98
CA ALA A 87 8.41 2.47 -14.32
C ALA A 87 7.84 1.07 -14.59
N ALA A 88 6.89 0.61 -13.76
CA ALA A 88 6.23 -0.68 -13.96
C ALA A 88 5.42 -0.72 -15.26
N VAL A 89 4.66 0.35 -15.55
CA VAL A 89 3.91 0.47 -16.81
C VAL A 89 4.85 0.45 -18.01
N LEU A 90 5.90 1.28 -17.99
CA LEU A 90 6.89 1.33 -19.07
C LEU A 90 7.57 -0.01 -19.28
N TYR A 91 7.96 -0.70 -18.20
CA TYR A 91 8.55 -2.04 -18.31
C TYR A 91 7.60 -3.02 -19.00
N ILE A 92 6.34 -3.07 -18.58
CA ILE A 92 5.33 -3.96 -19.17
C ILE A 92 5.06 -3.63 -20.65
N PHE A 93 5.09 -2.35 -21.03
CA PHE A 93 4.90 -1.95 -22.42
C PHE A 93 6.09 -2.24 -23.33
N LEU A 94 7.30 -2.24 -22.79
CA LEU A 94 8.54 -2.37 -23.56
C LEU A 94 9.02 -3.82 -23.73
N VAL A 95 8.54 -4.73 -22.89
CA VAL A 95 8.92 -6.16 -22.87
C VAL A 95 7.76 -7.00 -23.38
#